data_AF-A0A1E3P4C7-F1
#
_entry.id   AF-A0A1E3P4C7-F1
#
_cell.length_a   1.000
_cell.length_b   1.000
_cell.length_c   1.000
_cell.angle_alpha   90.00
_cell.angle_beta   90.00
_cell.angle_gamma   90.00
#
_symmetry.space_group_name_H-M   'P 1'
#
loop_
_entity.id
_entity.type
_entity.pdbx_description
1 polymer ?
#
loop_
_entity_poly.entity_id
_entity_poly.type
_entity_poly.pdbx_seq_one_letter_code
_entity_poly.pdbx_strand_id
1 'polypeptide(L)'
;MTNLYQINDDSTNSEYNLHIQQVLQKNKENLESLSHPGSKPVLPFESGPVNPQSPNDTVFFFDIDNCLYKRSTKIHELMQEYIHDYFVRTLNISDQEAYDLQHNYYRTYGLAIQGLVKYHKIDALEYNKKVDDALPLQDILKPDPELRKLLINLRESGTVDRLWLFTNAYKNHAKRVISLLGIGDLFDGLTYCDYGEDSLVCKPMKESFDKAMYEAGVTKYENCYFVDDSSSNIKTAVELGFKKVVLFLERDEDLKNTVEGSLLIRDILELPKVLPELFTKKIEQ
;
A
#
# COMPACT_ATOMS: atom_id res chain seq x y z
N MET A 1 -17.52 27.54 -4.54
CA MET A 1 -17.14 26.61 -3.47
C MET A 1 -15.63 26.50 -3.50
N THR A 2 -14.93 26.99 -2.48
CA THR A 2 -13.47 26.89 -2.40
C THR A 2 -13.11 25.42 -2.27
N ASN A 3 -12.21 24.91 -3.13
CA ASN A 3 -11.72 23.55 -3.03
C ASN A 3 -10.96 23.40 -1.71
N LEU A 4 -11.56 22.72 -0.73
CA LEU A 4 -11.02 22.53 0.62
C LEU A 4 -9.70 21.73 0.66
N TYR A 5 -9.23 21.23 -0.48
CA TYR A 5 -7.95 20.53 -0.63
C TYR A 5 -6.88 21.36 -1.35
N GLN A 6 -7.21 22.58 -1.81
CA GLN A 6 -6.23 23.49 -2.40
C GLN A 6 -5.95 24.62 -1.43
N ILE A 7 -4.67 24.82 -1.13
CA ILE A 7 -4.18 25.96 -0.37
C ILE A 7 -3.49 26.96 -1.29
N ASN A 8 -3.57 28.25 -0.97
CA ASN A 8 -2.90 29.30 -1.74
C ASN A 8 -1.38 29.23 -1.54
N ASP A 9 -0.61 29.44 -2.60
CA ASP A 9 0.87 29.42 -2.58
C ASP A 9 1.42 30.43 -1.57
N ASP A 10 0.82 31.62 -1.51
CA ASP A 10 1.19 32.72 -0.60
C ASP A 10 0.77 32.51 0.88
N SER A 11 0.18 31.36 1.23
CA SER A 11 -0.28 31.12 2.61
C SER A 11 0.89 31.00 3.59
N THR A 12 0.71 31.58 4.78
CA THR A 12 1.66 31.42 5.90
C THR A 12 1.69 29.97 6.39
N ASN A 13 2.79 29.58 7.05
CA ASN A 13 2.88 28.24 7.67
C ASN A 13 1.77 27.95 8.69
N SER A 14 1.24 28.97 9.37
CA SER A 14 0.09 28.83 10.27
C SER A 14 -1.19 28.49 9.52
N GLU A 15 -1.44 29.14 8.38
CA GLU A 15 -2.59 28.87 7.52
C GLU A 15 -2.50 27.49 6.88
N TYR A 16 -1.30 27.08 6.44
CA TYR A 16 -1.03 25.72 5.98
C TYR A 16 -1.33 24.66 7.04
N ASN A 17 -0.81 24.83 8.25
CA ASN A 17 -1.07 23.86 9.32
C ASN A 17 -2.55 23.80 9.70
N LEU A 18 -3.26 24.94 9.70
CA LEU A 18 -4.71 25.00 9.95
C LEU A 18 -5.50 24.29 8.85
N HIS A 19 -5.16 24.54 7.59
CA HIS A 19 -5.75 23.86 6.44
C HIS A 19 -5.58 22.34 6.53
N ILE A 20 -4.37 21.86 6.82
CA ILE A 20 -4.10 20.44 7.02
C ILE A 20 -4.96 19.88 8.17
N GLN A 21 -5.13 20.58 9.30
CA GLN A 21 -6.03 20.07 10.36
C GLN A 21 -7.48 19.94 9.89
N GLN A 22 -8.00 20.90 9.12
CA GLN A 22 -9.36 20.86 8.59
C GLN A 22 -9.55 19.70 7.60
N VAL A 23 -8.57 19.50 6.71
CA VAL A 23 -8.54 18.37 5.76
C VAL A 23 -8.55 17.04 6.49
N LEU A 24 -7.69 16.87 7.51
CA LEU A 24 -7.62 15.64 8.30
C LEU A 24 -8.92 15.35 9.05
N GLN A 25 -9.54 16.39 9.62
CA GLN A 25 -10.82 16.25 10.31
C GLN A 25 -11.92 15.81 9.32
N LYS A 26 -11.98 16.42 8.14
CA LYS A 26 -12.92 16.02 7.08
C LYS A 26 -12.69 14.60 6.59
N ASN A 27 -11.42 14.20 6.38
CA ASN A 27 -11.06 12.84 5.98
C ASN A 27 -11.53 11.82 7.03
N LYS A 28 -11.34 12.13 8.31
CA LYS A 28 -11.80 11.31 9.43
C LYS A 28 -13.33 11.18 9.46
N GLU A 29 -14.05 12.30 9.39
CA GLU A 29 -15.52 12.32 9.37
C GLU A 29 -16.09 11.52 8.20
N ASN A 30 -15.45 11.62 7.02
CA ASN A 30 -15.85 10.85 5.86
C ASN A 30 -15.72 9.34 6.12
N LEU A 31 -14.58 8.88 6.63
CA LEU A 31 -14.35 7.46 6.94
C LEU A 31 -15.33 6.94 8.00
N GLU A 32 -15.59 7.73 9.06
CA GLU A 32 -16.54 7.37 10.11
C GLU A 32 -17.98 7.26 9.60
N SER A 33 -18.32 8.00 8.54
CA SER A 33 -19.66 7.98 7.92
C SER A 33 -19.91 6.78 7.00
N LEU A 34 -18.87 6.02 6.61
CA LEU A 34 -19.02 4.92 5.66
C LEU A 34 -19.81 3.74 6.24
N SER A 35 -20.86 3.31 5.54
CA SER A 35 -21.76 2.24 5.98
C SER A 35 -21.84 1.03 5.05
N HIS A 36 -21.09 1.00 3.97
CA HIS A 36 -21.10 -0.12 3.02
C HIS A 36 -20.30 -1.33 3.55
N PRO A 37 -20.50 -2.55 3.00
CA PRO A 37 -19.70 -3.71 3.39
C PRO A 37 -18.20 -3.46 3.25
N GLY A 38 -17.42 -3.96 4.22
CA GLY A 38 -15.97 -3.79 4.28
C GLY A 38 -15.49 -2.36 4.57
N SER A 39 -16.36 -1.40 4.88
CA SER A 39 -15.95 -0.02 5.18
C SER A 39 -15.23 0.13 6.51
N LYS A 40 -15.49 -0.78 7.45
CA LYS A 40 -14.88 -0.83 8.77
C LYS A 40 -13.86 -1.97 8.78
N PRO A 41 -12.55 -1.67 8.76
CA PRO A 41 -11.53 -2.70 8.72
C PRO A 41 -11.62 -3.60 9.94
N VAL A 42 -11.64 -4.91 9.68
CA VAL A 42 -11.53 -5.93 10.71
C VAL A 42 -10.35 -6.78 10.28
N LEU A 43 -9.19 -6.50 10.87
CA LEU A 43 -7.95 -7.24 10.67
C LEU A 43 -7.71 -8.08 11.93
N PRO A 44 -8.15 -9.36 11.98
CA PRO A 44 -8.09 -10.19 13.18
C PRO A 44 -6.74 -10.20 13.89
N PHE A 45 -5.65 -10.10 13.13
CA PHE A 45 -4.30 -10.14 13.65
C PHE A 45 -3.59 -8.79 13.66
N GLU A 46 -4.18 -7.72 13.13
CA GLU A 46 -3.51 -6.42 12.94
C GLU A 46 -2.13 -6.60 12.28
N SER A 47 -1.03 -6.44 13.00
CA SER A 47 0.35 -6.68 12.49
C SER A 47 1.01 -7.94 13.06
N GLY A 48 0.22 -8.88 13.59
CA GLY A 48 0.71 -10.16 14.12
C GLY A 48 1.54 -10.03 15.41
N PRO A 49 2.40 -11.02 15.71
CA PRO A 49 2.61 -12.26 14.95
C PRO A 49 1.44 -13.24 15.09
N VAL A 50 1.08 -13.89 13.99
CA VAL A 50 0.15 -15.02 13.99
C VAL A 50 0.89 -16.30 14.41
N ASN A 51 0.32 -17.05 15.36
CA ASN A 51 0.81 -18.40 15.64
C ASN A 51 0.38 -19.36 14.51
N PRO A 52 1.31 -19.98 13.77
CA PRO A 52 0.98 -20.90 12.69
C PRO A 52 0.17 -22.08 13.22
N GLN A 53 -0.92 -22.43 12.53
CA GLN A 53 -1.74 -23.59 12.88
C GLN A 53 -1.13 -24.87 12.29
N SER A 54 -0.48 -24.76 11.13
CA SER A 54 0.25 -25.83 10.45
C SER A 54 1.59 -25.30 9.90
N PRO A 55 2.64 -26.14 9.83
CA PRO A 55 3.88 -25.79 9.12
C PRO A 55 3.68 -25.59 7.61
N ASN A 56 2.52 -25.97 7.08
CA ASN A 56 2.15 -25.81 5.68
C ASN A 56 1.11 -24.70 5.47
N ASP A 57 0.86 -23.85 6.47
CA ASP A 57 0.01 -22.67 6.30
C ASP A 57 0.54 -21.83 5.15
N THR A 58 -0.38 -21.43 4.27
CA THR A 58 -0.14 -20.63 3.07
C THR A 58 -0.68 -19.22 3.23
N VAL A 59 0.08 -18.24 2.75
CA VAL A 59 -0.27 -16.82 2.85
C VAL A 59 -0.18 -16.19 1.48
N PHE A 60 -1.18 -15.39 1.11
CA PHE A 60 -1.12 -14.54 -0.07
C PHE A 60 -0.99 -13.08 0.37
N PHE A 61 0.18 -12.50 0.10
CA PHE A 61 0.52 -11.12 0.34
C PHE A 61 0.06 -10.22 -0.82
N PHE A 62 -0.56 -9.09 -0.49
CA PHE A 62 -1.07 -8.11 -1.44
C PHE A 62 -0.45 -6.75 -1.16
N ASP A 63 0.22 -6.17 -2.15
CA ASP A 63 0.44 -4.74 -2.14
C ASP A 63 -0.89 -3.96 -2.27
N ILE A 64 -0.87 -2.69 -1.88
CA ILE A 64 -2.07 -1.84 -1.84
C ILE A 64 -2.06 -0.85 -3.00
N ASP A 65 -1.08 0.05 -3.02
CA ASP A 65 -1.05 1.20 -3.91
C ASP A 65 -0.75 0.78 -5.35
N ASN A 66 -1.53 1.26 -6.32
CA ASN A 66 -1.50 0.78 -7.72
C ASN A 66 -1.75 -0.73 -7.93
N CYS A 67 -2.10 -1.46 -6.87
CA CYS A 67 -2.37 -2.90 -6.90
C CYS A 67 -3.84 -3.20 -6.62
N LEU A 68 -4.34 -2.89 -5.41
CA LEU A 68 -5.77 -3.03 -5.06
C LEU A 68 -6.64 -1.94 -5.70
N TYR A 69 -6.03 -0.88 -6.19
CA TYR A 69 -6.68 0.12 -7.03
C TYR A 69 -5.74 0.47 -8.18
N LYS A 70 -6.30 0.91 -9.30
CA LYS A 70 -5.51 1.18 -10.52
C LYS A 70 -4.63 2.41 -10.39
N ARG A 71 -3.45 2.39 -10.98
CA ARG A 71 -2.58 3.57 -11.14
C ARG A 71 -3.26 4.68 -11.93
N SER A 72 -4.17 4.36 -12.84
CA SER A 72 -5.00 5.35 -13.55
C SER A 72 -5.90 6.22 -12.66
N THR A 73 -6.04 5.89 -11.36
CA THR A 73 -6.66 6.77 -10.37
C THR A 73 -5.85 8.02 -10.06
N LYS A 74 -4.56 8.06 -10.45
CA LYS A 74 -3.65 9.21 -10.28
C LYS A 74 -3.36 9.60 -8.83
N ILE A 75 -3.65 8.72 -7.87
CA ILE A 75 -3.34 8.96 -6.45
C ILE A 75 -1.83 9.17 -6.26
N HIS A 76 -0.99 8.41 -6.98
CA HIS A 76 0.45 8.61 -6.92
C HIS A 76 0.89 9.99 -7.44
N GLU A 77 0.24 10.51 -8.49
CA GLU A 77 0.51 11.86 -9.03
C GLU A 77 0.13 12.92 -7.98
N LEU A 78 -1.04 12.78 -7.36
CA LEU A 78 -1.49 13.67 -6.29
C LEU A 78 -0.58 13.59 -5.05
N MET A 79 -0.11 12.40 -4.70
CA MET A 79 0.90 12.21 -3.65
C MET A 79 2.17 12.99 -3.97
N GLN A 80 2.64 12.99 -5.23
CA GLN A 80 3.83 13.75 -5.60
C GLN A 80 3.63 15.26 -5.38
N GLU A 81 2.44 15.81 -5.67
CA GLU A 81 2.11 17.21 -5.42
C GLU A 81 2.20 17.55 -3.92
N TYR A 82 1.61 16.71 -3.06
CA TYR A 82 1.65 16.91 -1.60
C TYR A 82 3.08 16.79 -1.02
N ILE A 83 3.91 15.89 -1.57
CA ILE A 83 5.32 15.76 -1.18
C ILE A 83 6.09 17.04 -1.55
N HIS A 84 5.88 17.54 -2.76
CA HIS A 84 6.52 18.76 -3.23
C HIS A 84 6.11 19.96 -2.37
N ASP A 85 4.81 20.13 -2.10
CA ASP A 85 4.31 21.18 -1.21
C ASP A 85 4.89 21.08 0.20
N TYR A 86 5.01 19.86 0.74
CA TYR A 86 5.65 19.65 2.04
C TYR A 86 7.12 20.11 2.02
N PHE A 87 7.87 19.83 0.95
CA PHE A 87 9.26 20.28 0.80
C PHE A 87 9.36 21.79 0.73
N VAL A 88 8.61 22.42 -0.16
CA VAL A 88 8.65 23.88 -0.31
C VAL A 88 8.27 24.57 1.00
N ARG A 89 7.19 24.14 1.66
CA ARG A 89 6.65 24.83 2.84
C ARG A 89 7.36 24.48 4.14
N THR A 90 7.73 23.23 4.34
CA THR A 90 8.28 22.73 5.62
C THR A 90 9.81 22.72 5.63
N LEU A 91 10.45 22.38 4.51
CA LEU A 91 11.91 22.46 4.39
C LEU A 91 12.39 23.84 3.94
N ASN A 92 11.48 24.71 3.49
CA ASN A 92 11.78 26.07 3.04
C ASN A 92 12.85 26.08 1.93
N ILE A 93 12.70 25.16 0.97
CA ILE A 93 13.54 25.04 -0.22
C ILE A 93 12.77 25.48 -1.46
N SER A 94 13.48 25.87 -2.51
CA SER A 94 12.86 26.28 -3.78
C SER A 94 12.15 25.12 -4.47
N ASP A 95 11.20 25.41 -5.37
CA ASP A 95 10.54 24.40 -6.21
C ASP A 95 11.53 23.50 -6.94
N GLN A 96 12.61 24.07 -7.49
CA GLN A 96 13.61 23.29 -8.20
C GLN A 96 14.35 22.32 -7.26
N GLU A 97 14.72 22.78 -6.05
CA GLU A 97 15.35 21.93 -5.05
C GLU A 97 14.39 20.84 -4.55
N ALA A 98 13.11 21.15 -4.37
CA ALA A 98 12.08 20.19 -3.98
C ALA A 98 11.93 19.09 -5.05
N TYR A 99 11.81 19.48 -6.32
CA TYR A 99 11.73 18.55 -7.45
C TYR A 99 12.96 17.63 -7.52
N ASP A 100 14.17 18.21 -7.43
CA ASP A 100 15.42 17.45 -7.49
C ASP A 100 15.55 16.48 -6.30
N LEU A 101 15.16 16.92 -5.09
CA LEU A 101 15.20 16.12 -3.88
C LEU A 101 14.23 14.93 -3.95
N GLN A 102 12.99 15.19 -4.37
CA GLN A 102 11.95 14.19 -4.54
C GLN A 102 12.36 13.12 -5.55
N HIS A 103 12.84 13.56 -6.73
CA HIS A 103 13.30 12.66 -7.78
C HIS A 103 14.49 11.81 -7.31
N ASN A 104 15.46 12.43 -6.64
CA ASN A 104 16.65 11.74 -6.15
C ASN A 104 16.31 10.68 -5.10
N TYR A 105 15.44 10.99 -4.13
CA TYR A 105 15.06 10.04 -3.09
C TYR A 105 14.18 8.90 -3.60
N TYR A 106 13.25 9.19 -4.50
CA TYR A 106 12.47 8.13 -5.13
C TYR A 106 13.38 7.17 -5.91
N ARG A 107 14.33 7.69 -6.69
CA ARG A 107 15.29 6.87 -7.45
C ARG A 107 16.22 6.06 -6.56
N THR A 108 16.68 6.64 -5.45
CA THR A 108 17.71 6.03 -4.60
C THR A 108 17.13 5.02 -3.61
N TYR A 109 15.94 5.30 -3.07
CA TYR A 109 15.37 4.56 -1.95
C TYR A 109 14.04 3.87 -2.27
N GLY A 110 13.43 4.14 -3.42
CA GLY A 110 12.08 3.66 -3.76
C GLY A 110 10.95 4.35 -2.98
N LEU A 111 11.28 5.10 -1.93
CA LEU A 111 10.38 5.93 -1.13
C LEU A 111 11.09 7.24 -0.76
N ALA A 112 10.48 8.37 -1.09
CA ALA A 112 11.04 9.69 -0.81
C ALA A 112 11.35 9.88 0.70
N ILE A 113 10.49 9.33 1.56
CA ILE A 113 10.58 9.47 3.03
C ILE A 113 11.86 8.86 3.63
N GLN A 114 12.42 7.81 3.03
CA GLN A 114 13.67 7.23 3.55
C GLN A 114 14.84 8.22 3.49
N GLY A 115 14.95 8.96 2.39
CA GLY A 115 15.97 10.00 2.27
C GLY A 115 15.75 11.13 3.27
N LEU A 116 14.50 11.54 3.45
CA LEU A 116 14.14 12.63 4.36
C LEU A 116 14.46 12.32 5.83
N VAL A 117 14.08 11.13 6.30
CA VAL A 117 14.38 10.70 7.68
C VAL A 117 15.89 10.61 7.88
N LYS A 118 16.60 10.00 6.92
CA LYS A 118 18.04 9.73 7.05
C LYS A 118 18.92 10.98 6.97
N TYR A 119 18.59 11.93 6.08
CA TYR A 119 19.49 13.07 5.80
C TYR A 119 18.95 14.42 6.26
N HIS A 120 17.63 14.58 6.41
CA HIS A 120 17.00 15.86 6.79
C HIS A 120 16.41 15.87 8.20
N LYS A 121 16.49 14.75 8.95
CA LYS A 121 15.93 14.60 10.30
C LYS A 121 14.47 15.02 10.39
N ILE A 122 13.71 14.75 9.33
CA ILE A 122 12.28 14.98 9.29
C ILE A 122 11.60 13.95 10.18
N ASP A 123 10.61 14.39 10.96
CA ASP A 123 9.67 13.52 11.64
C ASP A 123 8.78 12.85 10.59
N ALA A 124 8.94 11.54 10.39
CA ALA A 124 8.20 10.80 9.38
C ALA A 124 6.70 10.76 9.64
N LEU A 125 6.27 10.84 10.91
CA LEU A 125 4.85 10.91 11.26
C LEU A 125 4.29 12.31 10.94
N GLU A 126 5.07 13.37 11.14
CA GLU A 126 4.69 14.72 10.74
C GLU A 126 4.55 14.85 9.21
N TYR A 127 5.52 14.30 8.47
CA TYR A 127 5.44 14.17 7.01
C TYR A 127 4.19 13.40 6.59
N ASN A 128 3.95 12.21 7.16
CA ASN A 128 2.79 11.39 6.82
C ASN A 128 1.47 12.12 7.06
N LYS A 129 1.38 12.87 8.17
CA LYS A 129 0.19 13.65 8.52
C LYS A 129 -0.12 14.73 7.48
N LYS A 130 0.90 15.38 6.93
CA LYS A 130 0.76 16.49 5.97
C LYS A 130 0.67 16.04 4.52
N VAL A 131 1.17 14.85 4.22
CA VAL A 131 1.21 14.31 2.87
C VAL A 131 0.11 13.26 2.71
N ASP A 132 0.35 12.06 3.23
CA ASP A 132 -0.49 10.88 2.98
C ASP A 132 -1.88 10.97 3.65
N ASP A 133 -1.91 11.24 4.97
CA ASP A 133 -3.17 11.36 5.71
C ASP A 133 -4.05 12.52 5.20
N ALA A 134 -3.43 13.54 4.59
CA ALA A 134 -4.10 14.71 4.05
C ALA A 134 -4.73 14.46 2.66
N LEU A 135 -4.34 13.41 1.95
CA LEU A 135 -4.89 13.12 0.62
C LEU A 135 -6.43 12.96 0.66
N PRO A 136 -7.19 13.52 -0.29
CA PRO A 136 -8.63 13.36 -0.42
C PRO A 136 -9.04 12.01 -1.04
N LEU A 137 -8.54 10.89 -0.50
CA LEU A 137 -8.73 9.57 -1.09
C LEU A 137 -10.20 9.22 -1.35
N GLN A 138 -11.12 9.68 -0.49
CA GLN A 138 -12.56 9.46 -0.63
C GLN A 138 -13.19 10.10 -1.86
N ASP A 139 -12.55 11.10 -2.46
CA ASP A 139 -13.02 11.75 -3.68
C ASP A 139 -12.66 10.91 -4.92
N ILE A 140 -11.68 10.01 -4.78
CA ILE A 140 -11.11 9.18 -5.86
C ILE A 140 -11.52 7.71 -5.71
N LEU A 141 -11.25 7.11 -4.56
CA LEU A 141 -11.56 5.72 -4.25
C LEU A 141 -13.03 5.56 -3.89
N LYS A 142 -13.66 4.55 -4.49
CA LYS A 142 -15.05 4.16 -4.25
C LYS A 142 -15.09 2.66 -3.98
N PRO A 143 -16.18 2.14 -3.38
CA PRO A 143 -16.33 0.70 -3.21
C PRO A 143 -16.18 -0.03 -4.54
N ASP A 144 -15.42 -1.12 -4.56
CA ASP A 144 -15.19 -1.96 -5.73
C ASP A 144 -15.84 -3.35 -5.52
N PRO A 145 -17.08 -3.55 -6.01
CA PRO A 145 -17.79 -4.82 -5.83
C PRO A 145 -17.12 -6.02 -6.53
N GLU A 146 -16.42 -5.80 -7.65
CA GLU A 146 -15.77 -6.89 -8.40
C GLU A 146 -14.49 -7.33 -7.71
N LEU A 147 -13.68 -6.39 -7.21
CA LEU A 147 -12.53 -6.70 -6.35
C LEU A 147 -12.97 -7.41 -5.07
N ARG A 148 -14.02 -6.92 -4.41
CA ARG A 148 -14.59 -7.56 -3.21
C ARG A 148 -15.00 -9.01 -3.52
N LYS A 149 -15.72 -9.23 -4.62
CA LYS A 149 -16.14 -10.58 -5.04
C LYS A 149 -14.96 -11.50 -5.34
N LEU A 150 -13.92 -10.99 -6.00
CA LEU A 150 -12.68 -11.73 -6.25
C LEU A 150 -12.05 -12.22 -4.93
N LEU A 151 -11.88 -11.31 -3.97
CA LEU A 151 -11.28 -11.62 -2.67
C LEU A 151 -12.14 -12.58 -1.84
N ILE A 152 -13.47 -12.45 -1.88
CA ILE A 152 -14.40 -13.41 -1.25
C ILE A 152 -14.21 -14.81 -1.87
N ASN A 153 -14.20 -14.94 -3.19
CA ASN A 153 -14.00 -16.22 -3.86
C ASN A 153 -12.66 -16.87 -3.48
N LEU A 154 -11.61 -16.06 -3.33
CA LEU A 154 -10.29 -16.52 -2.89
C LEU A 154 -10.32 -17.02 -1.44
N ARG A 155 -11.03 -16.34 -0.52
CA ARG A 155 -11.19 -16.82 0.86
C ARG A 155 -12.02 -18.10 0.92
N GLU A 156 -13.13 -18.16 0.17
CA GLU A 156 -14.05 -19.30 0.16
C GLU A 156 -13.48 -20.55 -0.51
N SER A 157 -12.41 -20.43 -1.30
CA SER A 157 -11.75 -21.61 -1.90
C SER A 157 -11.07 -22.49 -0.85
N GLY A 158 -10.64 -21.92 0.28
CA GLY A 158 -9.90 -22.60 1.34
C GLY A 158 -8.48 -23.04 0.93
N THR A 159 -7.96 -22.55 -0.20
CA THR A 159 -6.63 -22.90 -0.70
C THR A 159 -5.51 -22.02 -0.16
N VAL A 160 -5.87 -20.86 0.39
CA VAL A 160 -4.98 -19.93 1.09
C VAL A 160 -5.51 -19.76 2.51
N ASP A 161 -4.64 -19.92 3.51
CA ASP A 161 -5.06 -19.84 4.91
C ASP A 161 -5.23 -18.39 5.38
N ARG A 162 -4.45 -17.46 4.80
CA ARG A 162 -4.51 -16.03 5.13
C ARG A 162 -4.29 -15.12 3.91
N LEU A 163 -5.09 -14.06 3.83
CA LEU A 163 -4.84 -12.92 2.95
C LEU A 163 -4.20 -11.80 3.78
N TRP A 164 -3.05 -11.30 3.35
CA TRP A 164 -2.26 -10.37 4.14
C TRP A 164 -1.90 -9.14 3.33
N LEU A 165 -2.13 -7.95 3.88
CA LEU A 165 -1.71 -6.69 3.26
C LEU A 165 -0.22 -6.47 3.52
N PHE A 166 0.53 -6.10 2.49
CA PHE A 166 1.97 -5.83 2.60
C PHE A 166 2.35 -4.59 1.80
N THR A 167 2.41 -3.44 2.48
CA THR A 167 2.60 -2.12 1.87
C THR A 167 3.81 -1.37 2.41
N ASN A 168 4.34 -0.44 1.61
CA ASN A 168 5.35 0.53 2.00
C ASN A 168 4.75 1.81 2.64
N ALA A 169 3.42 1.98 2.58
CA ALA A 169 2.73 3.08 3.23
C ALA A 169 2.62 2.86 4.75
N TYR A 170 2.23 3.92 5.48
CA TYR A 170 1.91 3.80 6.89
C TYR A 170 0.53 3.16 7.10
N LYS A 171 0.29 2.62 8.30
CA LYS A 171 -0.94 1.89 8.64
C LYS A 171 -2.24 2.68 8.43
N ASN A 172 -2.20 4.01 8.64
CA ASN A 172 -3.38 4.86 8.49
C ASN A 172 -3.86 4.83 7.03
N HIS A 173 -2.97 5.09 6.09
CA HIS A 173 -3.25 5.03 4.65
C HIS A 173 -3.80 3.68 4.23
N ALA A 174 -3.11 2.59 4.61
CA ALA A 174 -3.53 1.23 4.31
C ALA A 174 -4.99 0.96 4.73
N LYS A 175 -5.33 1.31 5.98
CA LYS A 175 -6.69 1.15 6.53
C LYS A 175 -7.71 2.02 5.80
N ARG A 176 -7.35 3.27 5.45
CA ARG A 176 -8.22 4.17 4.67
C ARG A 176 -8.55 3.61 3.30
N VAL A 177 -7.56 3.08 2.58
CA VAL A 177 -7.74 2.52 1.24
C VAL A 177 -8.70 1.33 1.28
N ILE A 178 -8.46 0.35 2.15
CA ILE A 178 -9.32 -0.85 2.23
C ILE A 178 -10.73 -0.52 2.74
N SER A 179 -10.87 0.50 3.60
CA SER A 179 -12.16 1.05 3.99
C SER A 179 -12.91 1.61 2.79
N LEU A 180 -12.29 2.48 2.00
CA LEU A 180 -12.94 3.16 0.87
C LEU A 180 -13.28 2.19 -0.27
N LEU A 181 -12.43 1.20 -0.52
CA LEU A 181 -12.67 0.14 -1.51
C LEU A 181 -13.71 -0.89 -1.05
N GLY A 182 -14.08 -0.90 0.24
CA GLY A 182 -15.07 -1.84 0.79
C GLY A 182 -14.55 -3.27 0.89
N ILE A 183 -13.27 -3.44 1.27
CA ILE A 183 -12.59 -4.73 1.39
C ILE A 183 -11.88 -4.90 2.74
N GLY A 184 -12.15 -4.02 3.71
CA GLY A 184 -11.45 -4.00 5.00
C GLY A 184 -11.70 -5.20 5.92
N ASP A 185 -12.68 -6.05 5.60
CA ASP A 185 -13.04 -7.29 6.33
C ASP A 185 -12.53 -8.57 5.63
N LEU A 186 -11.73 -8.44 4.56
CA LEU A 186 -11.28 -9.58 3.74
C LEU A 186 -9.82 -9.96 3.96
N PHE A 187 -9.08 -9.20 4.77
CA PHE A 187 -7.68 -9.46 5.07
C PHE A 187 -7.52 -9.83 6.54
N ASP A 188 -6.58 -10.75 6.81
CA ASP A 188 -6.34 -11.27 8.15
C ASP A 188 -5.38 -10.35 8.94
N GLY A 189 -4.52 -9.61 8.24
CA GLY A 189 -3.57 -8.68 8.84
C GLY A 189 -2.89 -7.76 7.83
N LEU A 190 -1.98 -6.92 8.35
CA LEU A 190 -1.30 -5.84 7.66
C LEU A 190 0.14 -5.71 8.16
N THR A 191 1.07 -5.89 7.22
CA THR A 191 2.46 -5.43 7.32
C THR A 191 2.60 -4.11 6.59
N TYR A 192 3.03 -3.09 7.33
CA TYR A 192 3.23 -1.73 6.84
C TYR A 192 4.67 -1.27 7.16
N CYS A 193 5.12 -0.18 6.51
CA CYS A 193 6.38 0.47 6.86
C CYS A 193 6.17 1.37 8.08
N ASP A 194 6.83 1.08 9.20
CA ASP A 194 6.60 1.83 10.43
C ASP A 194 7.38 3.15 10.45
N TYR A 195 6.65 4.26 10.26
CA TYR A 195 7.21 5.60 10.27
C TYR A 195 7.50 6.12 11.69
N GLY A 196 7.18 5.37 12.74
CA GLY A 196 7.60 5.66 14.11
C GLY A 196 9.02 5.21 14.43
N GLU A 197 9.66 4.44 13.55
CA GLU A 197 11.00 3.90 13.74
C GLU A 197 12.08 4.76 13.06
N ASP A 198 13.28 4.82 13.65
CA ASP A 198 14.41 5.59 13.10
C ASP A 198 14.91 5.02 11.75
N SER A 199 14.78 3.71 11.57
CA SER A 199 15.22 3.00 10.36
C SER A 199 14.02 2.34 9.69
N LEU A 200 13.57 2.95 8.60
CA LEU A 200 12.42 2.47 7.84
C LEU A 200 12.74 1.15 7.14
N VAL A 201 12.06 0.08 7.54
CA VAL A 201 12.07 -1.22 6.86
C VAL A 201 10.93 -1.25 5.85
N CYS A 202 11.25 -1.33 4.56
CA CYS A 202 10.25 -1.34 3.48
C CYS A 202 10.70 -2.22 2.31
N LYS A 203 9.76 -2.58 1.43
CA LYS A 203 10.08 -3.26 0.17
C LYS A 203 10.96 -2.34 -0.69
N PRO A 204 11.99 -2.85 -1.40
CA PRO A 204 12.26 -4.26 -1.69
C PRO A 204 13.25 -4.94 -0.72
N MET A 205 13.50 -4.37 0.47
CA MET A 205 14.47 -4.93 1.43
C MET A 205 14.04 -6.32 1.90
N LYS A 206 14.96 -7.29 1.97
CA LYS A 206 14.67 -8.66 2.45
C LYS A 206 14.05 -8.63 3.84
N GLU A 207 14.52 -7.74 4.70
CA GLU A 207 14.05 -7.52 6.07
C GLU A 207 12.55 -7.22 6.11
N SER A 208 12.01 -6.53 5.11
CA SER A 208 10.56 -6.26 5.02
C SER A 208 9.74 -7.51 4.70
N PHE A 209 10.27 -8.41 3.86
CA PHE A 209 9.63 -9.69 3.56
C PHE A 209 9.71 -10.64 4.75
N ASP A 210 10.85 -10.67 5.45
CA ASP A 210 11.02 -11.45 6.68
C ASP A 210 10.04 -10.98 7.77
N LYS A 211 9.88 -9.65 7.92
CA LYS A 211 8.86 -9.04 8.78
C LYS A 211 7.46 -9.49 8.38
N ALA A 212 7.09 -9.36 7.09
CA ALA A 212 5.77 -9.75 6.62
C ALA A 212 5.44 -11.22 6.91
N MET A 213 6.41 -12.11 6.70
CA MET A 213 6.26 -13.54 6.97
C MET A 213 6.13 -13.85 8.45
N TYR A 214 6.95 -13.21 9.29
CA TYR A 214 6.87 -13.34 10.74
C TYR A 214 5.51 -12.88 11.27
N GLU A 215 5.06 -11.70 10.83
CA GLU A 215 3.77 -11.13 11.23
C GLU A 215 2.60 -12.00 10.78
N ALA A 216 2.64 -12.51 9.54
CA ALA A 216 1.61 -13.41 9.00
C ALA A 216 1.71 -14.87 9.49
N GLY A 217 2.71 -15.20 10.30
CA GLY A 217 2.89 -16.56 10.84
C GLY A 217 3.20 -17.61 9.78
N VAL A 218 4.03 -17.29 8.78
CA VAL A 218 4.51 -18.24 7.77
C VAL A 218 6.03 -18.36 7.84
N THR A 219 6.54 -19.59 7.85
CA THR A 219 7.96 -19.86 8.13
C THR A 219 8.78 -20.22 6.90
N LYS A 220 8.12 -20.47 5.76
CA LYS A 220 8.76 -20.89 4.52
C LYS A 220 8.29 -20.03 3.35
N TYR A 221 9.23 -19.52 2.55
CA TYR A 221 8.92 -18.75 1.35
C TYR A 221 8.08 -19.56 0.33
N GLU A 222 8.29 -20.88 0.24
CA GLU A 222 7.51 -21.77 -0.64
C GLU A 222 6.02 -21.88 -0.28
N ASN A 223 5.57 -21.30 0.83
CA ASN A 223 4.16 -21.20 1.21
C ASN A 223 3.55 -19.80 0.92
N CYS A 224 4.36 -18.88 0.40
CA CYS A 224 3.97 -17.49 0.19
C CYS A 224 3.63 -17.22 -1.29
N TYR A 225 2.48 -16.59 -1.51
CA TYR A 225 2.10 -15.97 -2.78
C TYR A 225 2.22 -14.45 -2.64
N PHE A 226 2.54 -13.73 -3.70
CA PHE A 226 2.69 -12.27 -3.63
C PHE A 226 2.25 -11.58 -4.91
N VAL A 227 1.53 -10.46 -4.79
CA VAL A 227 1.16 -9.57 -5.90
C VAL A 227 1.53 -8.12 -5.59
N ASP A 228 2.20 -7.46 -6.53
CA ASP A 228 2.76 -6.10 -6.40
C ASP A 228 2.96 -5.47 -7.79
N ASP A 229 2.93 -4.14 -7.90
CA ASP A 229 3.17 -3.42 -9.17
C ASP A 229 4.65 -3.10 -9.41
N SER A 230 5.48 -3.18 -8.36
CA SER A 230 6.90 -2.85 -8.40
C SER A 230 7.77 -4.05 -8.78
N SER A 231 8.43 -3.96 -9.92
CA SER A 231 9.39 -4.96 -10.40
C SER A 231 10.53 -5.25 -9.42
N SER A 232 10.97 -4.27 -8.62
CA SER A 232 12.00 -4.53 -7.61
C SER A 232 11.48 -5.37 -6.46
N ASN A 233 10.23 -5.16 -6.04
CA ASN A 233 9.60 -5.94 -4.97
C ASN A 233 9.38 -7.39 -5.45
N ILE A 234 8.88 -7.54 -6.68
CA ILE A 234 8.67 -8.84 -7.33
C ILE A 234 10.00 -9.59 -7.48
N LYS A 235 11.07 -8.91 -7.90
CA LYS A 235 12.40 -9.50 -8.00
C LYS A 235 12.88 -10.06 -6.67
N THR A 236 12.77 -9.30 -5.58
CA THR A 236 13.13 -9.81 -4.25
C THR A 236 12.30 -11.04 -3.88
N ALA A 237 10.98 -11.03 -4.09
CA ALA A 237 10.13 -12.18 -3.77
C ALA A 237 10.51 -13.44 -4.57
N VAL A 238 10.84 -13.29 -5.86
CA VAL A 238 11.34 -14.39 -6.70
C VAL A 238 12.68 -14.92 -6.17
N GLU A 239 13.63 -14.03 -5.86
CA GLU A 239 14.95 -14.41 -5.34
C GLU A 239 14.87 -15.10 -3.98
N LEU A 240 13.89 -14.73 -3.14
CA LEU A 240 13.61 -15.38 -1.86
C LEU A 240 12.90 -16.75 -2.01
N GLY A 241 12.38 -17.07 -3.19
CA GLY A 241 11.72 -18.35 -3.45
C GLY A 241 10.25 -18.39 -3.02
N PHE A 242 9.53 -17.26 -3.14
CA PHE A 242 8.07 -17.25 -3.00
C PHE A 242 7.44 -18.19 -4.05
N LYS A 243 6.39 -18.92 -3.65
CA LYS A 243 5.79 -19.99 -4.47
C LYS A 243 5.34 -19.52 -5.84
N LYS A 244 4.60 -18.41 -5.87
CA LYS A 244 4.19 -17.70 -7.08
C LYS A 244 4.16 -16.21 -6.78
N VAL A 245 4.70 -15.44 -7.70
CA VAL A 245 4.79 -13.99 -7.60
C VAL A 245 4.14 -13.39 -8.85
N VAL A 246 3.24 -12.43 -8.67
CA VAL A 246 2.44 -11.83 -9.73
C VAL A 246 2.79 -10.35 -9.83
N LEU A 247 3.34 -9.93 -10.97
CA LEU A 247 3.63 -8.54 -11.27
C LEU A 247 2.44 -7.91 -11.99
N PHE A 248 1.87 -6.86 -11.40
CA PHE A 248 0.82 -6.06 -12.03
C PHE A 248 1.46 -4.92 -12.85
N LEU A 249 1.25 -4.95 -14.17
CA LEU A 249 1.62 -3.86 -15.07
C LEU A 249 0.40 -3.29 -15.76
N GLU A 250 -0.13 -2.15 -15.31
CA GLU A 250 -1.32 -1.54 -15.92
C GLU A 250 -1.07 -0.99 -17.34
N ARG A 251 0.12 -0.43 -17.58
CA ARG A 251 0.43 0.34 -18.81
C ARG A 251 1.42 -0.41 -19.70
N ASP A 252 1.32 -0.19 -21.01
CA ASP A 252 2.17 -0.90 -21.98
C ASP A 252 3.65 -0.51 -21.84
N GLU A 253 3.93 0.74 -21.48
CA GLU A 253 5.29 1.23 -21.27
C GLU A 253 6.02 0.54 -20.11
N ASP A 254 5.28 -0.09 -19.20
CA ASP A 254 5.82 -0.80 -18.04
C ASP A 254 6.21 -2.25 -18.39
N LEU A 255 5.85 -2.76 -19.58
CA LEU A 255 6.23 -4.11 -20.05
C LEU A 255 7.75 -4.31 -20.20
N LYS A 256 8.53 -3.23 -20.28
CA LYS A 256 10.00 -3.30 -20.27
C LYS A 256 10.56 -3.69 -18.89
N ASN A 257 9.75 -3.65 -17.84
CA ASN A 257 10.15 -3.91 -16.46
C ASN A 257 9.72 -5.31 -15.97
N THR A 258 9.39 -6.24 -16.86
CA THR A 258 9.02 -7.62 -16.46
C THR A 258 10.15 -8.30 -15.71
N VAL A 259 9.78 -9.19 -14.77
CA VAL A 259 10.74 -9.95 -13.97
C VAL A 259 10.62 -11.43 -14.34
N GLU A 260 11.75 -12.06 -14.69
CA GLU A 260 11.80 -13.50 -14.96
C GLU A 260 11.33 -14.30 -13.73
N GLY A 261 10.51 -15.32 -13.95
CA GLY A 261 9.92 -16.12 -12.87
C GLY A 261 8.64 -15.55 -12.26
N SER A 262 8.22 -14.34 -12.66
CA SER A 262 6.92 -13.78 -12.27
C SER A 262 5.80 -14.09 -13.27
N LEU A 263 4.57 -14.15 -12.78
CA LEU A 263 3.35 -14.14 -13.58
C LEU A 263 2.95 -12.68 -13.86
N LEU A 264 2.31 -12.39 -14.99
CA LEU A 264 1.94 -11.03 -15.38
C LEU A 264 0.43 -10.88 -15.43
N ILE A 265 -0.08 -9.77 -14.87
CA ILE A 265 -1.47 -9.34 -15.00
C ILE A 265 -1.56 -7.87 -15.40
N ARG A 266 -2.64 -7.50 -16.09
CA ARG A 266 -2.96 -6.12 -16.47
C ARG A 266 -4.05 -5.51 -15.59
N ASP A 267 -4.73 -6.36 -14.83
CA ASP A 267 -5.78 -6.00 -13.88
C ASP A 267 -5.80 -7.06 -12.78
N ILE A 268 -6.00 -6.66 -11.52
CA ILE A 268 -6.04 -7.59 -10.38
C ILE A 268 -7.15 -8.65 -10.53
N LEU A 269 -8.22 -8.35 -11.27
CA LEU A 269 -9.28 -9.29 -11.59
C LEU A 269 -8.82 -10.47 -12.48
N GLU A 270 -7.59 -10.43 -12.99
CA GLU A 270 -6.98 -11.52 -13.77
C GLU A 270 -6.29 -12.58 -12.91
N LEU A 271 -6.19 -12.39 -11.59
CA LEU A 271 -5.62 -13.38 -10.67
C LEU A 271 -6.16 -14.81 -10.89
N PRO A 272 -7.47 -15.05 -11.11
CA PRO A 272 -7.98 -16.40 -11.36
C PRO A 272 -7.49 -17.03 -12.67
N LYS A 273 -7.04 -16.23 -13.64
CA LYS A 273 -6.49 -16.73 -14.91
C LYS A 273 -5.07 -17.24 -14.74
N VAL A 274 -4.27 -16.54 -13.91
CA VAL A 274 -2.83 -16.83 -13.73
C VAL A 274 -2.55 -17.75 -12.54
N LEU A 275 -3.47 -17.80 -11.57
CA LEU A 275 -3.43 -18.65 -10.38
C LEU A 275 -4.75 -19.45 -10.20
N PRO A 276 -5.22 -20.19 -11.22
CA PRO A 276 -6.52 -20.87 -11.17
C PRO A 276 -6.64 -21.87 -10.00
N GLU A 277 -5.51 -22.43 -9.55
CA GLU A 277 -5.44 -23.34 -8.41
C GLU A 277 -5.88 -22.69 -7.10
N LEU A 278 -5.80 -21.36 -6.97
CA LEU A 278 -6.20 -20.65 -5.75
C LEU A 278 -7.70 -20.32 -5.69
N PHE A 279 -8.40 -20.46 -6.82
CA PHE A 279 -9.82 -20.12 -6.94
C PHE A 279 -10.69 -21.36 -7.15
N THR A 280 -10.10 -22.55 -7.10
CA THR A 280 -10.81 -23.83 -7.14
C THR A 280 -10.99 -24.33 -5.71
N LYS A 281 -12.23 -24.68 -5.31
CA LYS A 281 -12.51 -25.17 -3.96
C LYS A 281 -11.60 -26.35 -3.61
N LYS A 282 -10.97 -26.29 -2.43
CA LYS A 282 -10.20 -27.39 -1.87
C LYS A 282 -11.14 -28.58 -1.69
N ILE A 283 -10.88 -29.67 -2.41
CA ILE A 283 -11.61 -30.93 -2.21
C ILE A 283 -11.15 -31.46 -0.86
N GLU A 284 -12.03 -31.46 0.13
CA GLU A 284 -11.79 -32.15 1.39
C GLU A 284 -11.61 -33.65 1.09
N GLN A 285 -10.43 -34.20 1.39
CA GLN A 285 -10.17 -35.64 1.39
C GLN A 285 -10.52 -36.24 2.73
#